data_AF-R0HD20-F1
#
_entry.id   AF-R0HD20-F1
#
_cell.length_a   1.000
_cell.length_b   1.000
_cell.length_c   1.000
_cell.angle_alpha   90.00
_cell.angle_beta   90.00
_cell.angle_gamma   90.00
#
_symmetry.space_group_name_H-M   'P 1'
#
loop_
_entity.id
_entity.type
_entity.pdbx_description
1 polymer ?
#
loop_
_entity_poly.entity_id
_entity_poly.type
_entity_poly.pdbx_seq_one_letter_code
_entity_poly.pdbx_strand_id
1 'polypeptide(L)'
;MDSQLLSSRDTKIRHRCVACYKMFNRREHLVEHMKVSHHSVHQPRCGLCLKHCKSFESLREHLNVPDHLCKGNCQTIFSERGCSLCLQVFEEATALAEHKNKCHLSPPPPLTTSTLRNQVNPSRSHVGSRFKAVAVDCEMVGGGADGSLDQCASVCLVDEDENVILFTHVQPPHPVTDYRHEVTGLTEVDLKDGMTLQDVREKVLAILCGGHNDGAGRLLLVGHDLKHDMNCLTLQYPSHLLRDTAKYVPLMKTNLVSQSLRYLTKSYLGYKIQCGKHEPYEDCVSAMRLYKRMRDQEHGLSGKAEGNGLNSWKQSDLEKMKPEELYKNSTSEYRCWCLDRLSHS
;
A
#
# COMPACT_ATOMS: atom_id res chain seq x y z
N MET A 1 -28.32 13.93 64.54
CA MET A 1 -27.56 14.29 63.33
C MET A 1 -26.93 13.01 62.84
N ASP A 2 -27.39 12.48 61.71
CA ASP A 2 -26.62 11.67 60.77
C ASP A 2 -27.55 11.19 59.67
N SER A 3 -27.71 12.06 58.67
CA SER A 3 -28.33 11.73 57.40
C SER A 3 -27.20 11.32 56.45
N GLN A 4 -26.94 10.02 56.34
CA GLN A 4 -26.05 9.50 55.31
C GLN A 4 -26.80 9.47 53.98
N LEU A 5 -26.58 10.51 53.18
CA LEU A 5 -26.92 10.57 51.76
C LEU A 5 -26.20 9.45 51.00
N LEU A 6 -26.92 8.38 50.69
CA LEU A 6 -26.55 7.42 49.66
C LEU A 6 -26.59 8.14 48.30
N SER A 7 -25.42 8.61 47.87
CA SER A 7 -25.19 9.14 46.52
C SER A 7 -25.45 8.04 45.49
N SER A 8 -26.51 8.23 44.69
CA SER A 8 -26.79 7.45 43.50
C SER A 8 -25.60 7.56 42.54
N ARG A 9 -24.85 6.46 42.35
CA ARG A 9 -23.85 6.36 41.29
C ARG A 9 -24.58 6.46 39.95
N ASP A 10 -24.59 7.66 39.39
CA ASP A 10 -25.07 7.98 38.06
C ASP A 10 -24.25 7.14 37.05
N THR A 11 -24.80 6.00 36.62
CA THR A 11 -24.19 5.13 35.61
C THR A 11 -24.24 5.84 34.26
N LYS A 12 -23.28 6.75 34.03
CA LYS A 12 -23.11 7.44 32.74
C LYS A 12 -23.01 6.40 31.63
N ILE A 13 -24.03 6.36 30.78
CA ILE A 13 -24.07 5.49 29.60
C ILE A 13 -22.85 5.82 28.74
N ARG A 14 -21.99 4.83 28.49
CA ARG A 14 -20.87 4.97 27.56
C ARG A 14 -21.26 4.45 26.19
N HIS A 15 -20.90 5.18 25.15
CA HIS A 15 -21.18 4.83 23.76
C HIS A 15 -19.96 4.15 23.14
N ARG A 16 -20.12 2.91 22.66
CA ARG A 16 -19.04 2.12 22.06
C ARG A 16 -19.10 2.21 20.53
N CYS A 17 -17.95 2.42 19.89
CA CYS A 17 -17.81 2.21 18.44
C CYS A 17 -17.83 0.71 18.12
N VAL A 18 -18.73 0.27 17.25
CA VAL A 18 -18.86 -1.15 16.87
C VAL A 18 -17.69 -1.66 16.01
N ALA A 19 -16.95 -0.75 15.36
CA ALA A 19 -15.83 -1.11 14.50
C ALA A 19 -14.51 -1.23 15.27
N CYS A 20 -14.11 -0.18 15.99
CA CYS A 20 -12.80 -0.14 16.67
C CYS A 20 -12.87 -0.29 18.19
N TYR A 21 -14.08 -0.41 18.76
CA TYR A 21 -14.34 -0.60 20.19
C TYR A 21 -13.93 0.55 21.13
N LYS A 22 -13.57 1.72 20.59
CA LYS A 22 -13.38 2.93 21.39
C LYS A 22 -14.67 3.31 22.13
N MET A 23 -14.52 3.74 23.38
CA MET A 23 -15.61 4.13 24.27
C MET A 23 -15.66 5.66 24.41
N PHE A 24 -16.87 6.23 24.34
CA PHE A 24 -17.11 7.67 24.42
C PHE A 24 -18.12 7.97 25.53
N ASN A 25 -17.90 9.07 26.25
CA ASN A 25 -18.82 9.51 27.31
C ASN A 25 -20.04 10.26 26.76
N ARG A 26 -19.99 10.73 25.51
CA ARG A 26 -21.06 11.47 24.83
C ARG A 26 -21.36 10.86 23.47
N ARG A 27 -22.65 10.82 23.10
CA ARG A 27 -23.12 10.28 21.82
C ARG A 27 -22.54 11.05 20.63
N GLU A 28 -22.48 12.38 20.74
CA GLU A 28 -21.92 13.28 19.73
C GLU A 28 -20.46 12.93 19.37
N HIS A 29 -19.64 12.56 20.36
CA HIS A 29 -18.24 12.18 20.14
C HIS A 29 -18.11 10.86 19.40
N LEU A 30 -19.03 9.91 19.65
CA LEU A 30 -19.07 8.67 18.88
C LEU A 30 -19.41 8.98 17.41
N VAL A 31 -20.39 9.85 17.15
CA VAL A 31 -20.73 10.25 15.77
C VAL A 31 -19.54 10.91 15.08
N GLU A 32 -18.89 11.86 15.74
CA GLU A 32 -17.74 12.56 15.16
C GLU A 32 -16.59 11.60 14.89
N HIS A 33 -16.31 10.68 15.83
CA HIS A 33 -15.35 9.60 15.61
C HIS A 33 -15.69 8.74 14.37
N MET A 34 -16.96 8.36 14.19
CA MET A 34 -17.39 7.56 13.03
C MET A 34 -17.23 8.32 11.71
N LYS A 35 -17.41 9.65 11.70
CA LYS A 35 -17.23 10.50 10.52
C LYS A 35 -15.77 10.58 10.09
N VAL A 36 -14.84 10.72 11.04
CA VAL A 36 -13.41 10.91 10.74
C VAL A 36 -12.61 9.61 10.62
N SER A 37 -13.15 8.49 11.12
CA SER A 37 -12.43 7.20 11.12
C SER A 37 -12.74 6.33 9.90
N HIS A 38 -13.74 6.71 9.10
CA HIS A 38 -14.07 6.07 7.82
C HIS A 38 -14.11 4.54 7.89
N HIS A 39 -14.74 4.04 8.96
CA HIS A 39 -14.75 2.62 9.26
C HIS A 39 -15.45 1.84 8.15
N SER A 40 -14.75 0.87 7.59
CA SER A 40 -15.29 0.05 6.50
C SER A 40 -14.75 -1.36 6.57
N VAL A 41 -15.39 -2.27 5.82
CA VAL A 41 -14.94 -3.66 5.69
C VAL A 41 -13.54 -3.80 5.10
N HIS A 42 -13.04 -2.76 4.44
CA HIS A 42 -11.72 -2.74 3.80
C HIS A 42 -10.58 -2.39 4.74
N GLN A 43 -10.88 -1.83 5.93
CA GLN A 43 -9.85 -1.56 6.93
C GLN A 43 -9.26 -2.87 7.48
N PRO A 44 -7.94 -2.90 7.74
CA PRO A 44 -7.31 -4.01 8.46
C PRO A 44 -8.11 -4.38 9.70
N ARG A 45 -8.36 -5.67 9.89
CA ARG A 45 -9.22 -6.15 10.98
C ARG A 45 -8.61 -7.36 11.65
N CYS A 46 -8.69 -7.40 12.98
CA CYS A 46 -8.26 -8.57 13.74
C CYS A 46 -9.16 -9.77 13.41
N GLY A 47 -8.56 -10.89 12.98
CA GLY A 47 -9.29 -12.13 12.69
C GLY A 47 -9.95 -12.80 13.90
N LEU A 48 -9.58 -12.37 15.12
CA LEU A 48 -10.09 -12.94 16.38
C LEU A 48 -11.21 -12.12 16.98
N CYS A 49 -10.94 -10.84 17.26
CA CYS A 49 -11.91 -9.97 17.91
C CYS A 49 -12.68 -9.08 16.95
N LEU A 50 -12.38 -9.10 15.65
CA LEU A 50 -13.02 -8.28 14.62
C LEU A 50 -12.84 -6.76 14.79
N LYS A 51 -11.93 -6.31 15.67
CA LYS A 51 -11.56 -4.89 15.81
C LYS A 51 -10.95 -4.37 14.51
N HIS A 52 -11.53 -3.30 13.98
CA HIS A 52 -10.96 -2.53 12.88
C HIS A 52 -9.79 -1.68 13.37
N CYS A 53 -8.73 -1.72 12.57
CA CYS A 53 -7.46 -1.03 12.76
C CYS A 53 -7.22 -0.11 11.56
N LYS A 54 -6.59 1.04 11.80
CA LYS A 54 -6.38 2.05 10.76
C LYS A 54 -5.38 1.58 9.70
N SER A 55 -4.34 0.88 10.16
CA SER A 55 -3.30 0.28 9.33
C SER A 55 -2.91 -1.11 9.83
N PHE A 56 -2.21 -1.89 9.01
CA PHE A 56 -1.66 -3.17 9.42
C PHE A 56 -0.66 -3.03 10.57
N GLU A 57 -0.02 -1.86 10.72
CA GLU A 57 0.84 -1.62 11.88
C GLU A 57 0.03 -1.51 13.17
N SER A 58 -1.09 -0.77 13.16
CA SER A 58 -1.97 -0.74 14.33
C SER A 58 -2.62 -2.10 14.62
N LEU A 59 -2.81 -2.94 13.61
CA LEU A 59 -3.26 -4.33 13.80
C LEU A 59 -2.16 -5.17 14.44
N ARG A 60 -0.91 -5.05 13.98
CA ARG A 60 0.25 -5.72 14.55
C ARG A 60 0.46 -5.33 16.02
N GLU A 61 0.35 -4.04 16.35
CA GLU A 61 0.38 -3.56 17.74
C GLU A 61 -0.72 -4.20 18.59
N HIS A 62 -1.96 -4.26 18.08
CA HIS A 62 -3.09 -4.91 18.77
C HIS A 62 -2.85 -6.42 19.00
N LEU A 63 -2.18 -7.10 18.07
CA LEU A 63 -1.89 -8.53 18.16
C LEU A 63 -0.67 -8.83 19.04
N ASN A 64 0.21 -7.87 19.27
CA ASN A 64 1.43 -8.06 20.07
C ASN A 64 1.32 -7.53 21.50
N VAL A 65 0.34 -6.68 21.79
CA VAL A 65 0.11 -6.09 23.11
C VAL A 65 -1.19 -6.63 23.71
N PRO A 66 -1.23 -6.96 25.02
CA PRO A 66 -2.49 -7.24 25.72
C PRO A 66 -3.41 -6.02 25.66
N ASP A 67 -4.44 -6.03 24.81
CA ASP A 67 -5.38 -4.93 24.68
C ASP A 67 -6.47 -5.01 25.77
N HIS A 68 -6.39 -4.15 26.79
CA HIS A 68 -7.37 -4.09 27.88
C HIS A 68 -8.78 -3.69 27.43
N LEU A 69 -8.96 -3.17 26.21
CA LEU A 69 -10.26 -2.74 25.67
C LEU A 69 -11.03 -3.87 24.99
N CYS A 70 -10.39 -5.01 24.73
CA CYS A 70 -11.02 -6.18 24.14
C CYS A 70 -11.03 -7.33 25.14
N LYS A 71 -12.17 -8.03 25.28
CA LYS A 71 -12.31 -9.23 26.12
C LYS A 71 -11.64 -10.48 25.51
N GLY A 72 -10.63 -10.31 24.66
CA GLY A 72 -10.05 -11.38 23.85
C GLY A 72 -8.59 -11.62 24.18
N ASN A 73 -8.20 -12.89 24.28
CA ASN A 73 -6.80 -13.33 24.34
C ASN A 73 -6.12 -13.24 22.96
N CYS A 74 -6.32 -12.12 22.24
CA CYS A 74 -5.86 -11.94 20.85
C CYS A 74 -4.36 -12.21 20.73
N GLN A 75 -3.57 -11.63 21.64
CA GLN A 75 -2.13 -11.79 21.66
C GLN A 75 -1.71 -13.25 21.86
N THR A 76 -2.26 -13.92 22.87
CA THR A 76 -1.95 -15.33 23.16
C THR A 76 -2.29 -16.21 21.96
N ILE A 77 -3.51 -16.08 21.43
CA ILE A 77 -3.95 -16.88 20.29
C ILE A 77 -3.10 -16.58 19.04
N PHE A 78 -2.79 -15.31 18.78
CA PHE A 78 -1.96 -14.93 17.64
C PHE A 78 -0.51 -15.43 17.79
N SER A 79 0.03 -15.48 19.01
CA SER A 79 1.37 -16.01 19.24
C SER A 79 1.49 -17.49 18.89
N GLU A 80 0.42 -18.26 19.07
CA GLU A 80 0.37 -19.70 18.80
C GLU A 80 -0.02 -20.01 17.35
N ARG A 81 -0.97 -19.25 16.79
CA ARG A 81 -1.68 -19.57 15.53
C ARG A 81 -1.65 -18.45 14.49
N GLY A 82 -0.96 -17.36 14.75
CA GLY A 82 -0.86 -16.20 13.86
C GLY A 82 0.35 -16.21 12.94
N CYS A 83 0.18 -15.74 11.71
CA CYS A 83 1.28 -15.45 10.79
C CYS A 83 1.72 -13.99 10.93
N SER A 84 2.99 -13.74 11.26
CA SER A 84 3.52 -12.38 11.45
C SER A 84 3.61 -11.55 10.17
N LEU A 85 3.58 -12.19 8.99
CA LEU A 85 3.68 -11.54 7.69
C LEU A 85 2.32 -11.05 7.18
N CYS A 86 1.32 -11.94 7.08
CA CYS A 86 -0.02 -11.60 6.58
C CYS A 86 -1.02 -11.23 7.69
N LEU A 87 -0.66 -11.43 8.97
CA LEU A 87 -1.49 -11.18 10.14
C LEU A 87 -2.78 -12.03 10.20
N GLN A 88 -2.87 -13.09 9.41
CA GLN A 88 -3.95 -14.08 9.50
C GLN A 88 -3.75 -15.01 10.70
N VAL A 89 -4.86 -15.49 11.25
CA VAL A 89 -4.88 -16.49 12.32
C VAL A 89 -5.50 -17.76 11.79
N PHE A 90 -4.86 -18.90 12.08
CA PHE A 90 -5.25 -20.22 11.61
C PHE A 90 -5.98 -20.99 12.72
N GLU A 91 -6.81 -21.97 12.33
CA GLU A 91 -7.51 -22.83 13.29
C GLU A 91 -6.52 -23.70 14.07
N GLU A 92 -5.54 -24.28 13.35
CA GLU A 92 -4.56 -25.23 13.87
C GLU A 92 -3.12 -24.74 13.62
N ALA A 93 -2.20 -25.13 14.51
CA ALA A 93 -0.78 -24.78 14.37
C ALA A 93 -0.11 -25.42 13.14
N THR A 94 -0.59 -26.57 12.70
CA THR A 94 -0.13 -27.25 11.47
C THR A 94 -0.46 -26.44 10.22
N ALA A 95 -1.68 -25.90 10.12
CA ALA A 95 -2.10 -25.03 9.03
C ALA A 95 -1.25 -23.74 8.97
N LEU A 96 -0.91 -23.17 10.14
CA LEU A 96 0.04 -22.05 10.21
C LEU A 96 1.43 -22.44 9.67
N ALA A 97 1.95 -23.60 10.06
CA ALA A 97 3.27 -24.07 9.62
C ALA A 97 3.32 -24.25 8.10
N GLU A 98 2.31 -24.86 7.50
CA GLU A 98 2.18 -24.99 6.05
C GLU A 98 2.04 -23.63 5.35
N HIS A 99 1.26 -22.72 5.93
CA HIS A 99 1.08 -21.37 5.40
C HIS A 99 2.37 -20.55 5.43
N LYS A 100 3.17 -20.62 6.50
CA LYS A 100 4.42 -19.85 6.64
C LYS A 100 5.37 -20.06 5.46
N ASN A 101 5.47 -21.28 4.96
CA ASN A 101 6.31 -21.61 3.80
C ASN A 101 5.85 -20.94 2.50
N LYS A 102 4.54 -20.68 2.36
CA LYS A 102 3.96 -20.01 1.18
C LYS A 102 3.89 -18.48 1.34
N CYS A 103 3.74 -18.00 2.57
CA CYS A 103 3.60 -16.59 2.88
C CYS A 103 4.93 -15.84 2.82
N HIS A 104 6.00 -16.51 3.25
CA HIS A 104 7.36 -16.02 3.16
C HIS A 104 7.87 -16.11 1.72
N LEU A 105 8.11 -14.96 1.11
CA LEU A 105 8.69 -14.88 -0.23
C LEU A 105 10.22 -14.82 -0.16
N SER A 106 10.89 -15.32 -1.20
CA SER A 106 12.33 -15.13 -1.41
C SER A 106 12.59 -13.75 -2.04
N PRO A 107 13.74 -13.11 -1.77
CA PRO A 107 14.10 -11.87 -2.45
C PRO A 107 14.16 -12.07 -3.98
N PRO A 108 13.89 -11.03 -4.79
CA PRO A 108 14.07 -11.09 -6.23
C PRO A 108 15.52 -11.49 -6.55
N PRO A 109 15.74 -12.37 -7.54
CA PRO A 109 17.11 -12.65 -7.99
C PRO A 109 17.71 -11.39 -8.64
N PRO A 110 19.02 -11.14 -8.54
CA PRO A 110 19.66 -10.02 -9.23
C PRO A 110 19.39 -10.05 -10.74
N LEU A 111 19.30 -8.88 -11.36
CA LEU A 111 19.21 -8.80 -12.81
C LEU A 111 20.47 -9.38 -13.44
N THR A 112 20.31 -10.40 -14.29
CA THR A 112 21.42 -10.94 -15.09
C THR A 112 21.30 -10.47 -16.54
N THR A 113 22.40 -10.54 -17.28
CA THR A 113 22.42 -10.25 -18.73
C THR A 113 21.43 -11.12 -19.51
N SER A 114 21.16 -12.35 -19.04
CA SER A 114 20.14 -13.22 -19.64
C SER A 114 18.71 -12.71 -19.43
N THR A 115 18.44 -12.09 -18.28
CA THR A 115 17.13 -11.49 -17.95
C THR A 115 16.87 -10.24 -18.80
N LEU A 116 17.90 -9.42 -19.02
CA LEU A 116 17.83 -8.23 -19.88
C LEU A 116 17.64 -8.59 -21.36
N ARG A 117 18.17 -9.73 -21.82
CA ARG A 117 17.96 -10.21 -23.20
C ARG A 117 16.52 -10.63 -23.49
N ASN A 118 15.75 -10.92 -22.43
CA ASN A 118 14.32 -11.27 -22.50
C ASN A 118 13.40 -10.05 -22.34
N GLN A 119 13.92 -8.82 -22.40
CA GLN A 119 13.07 -7.62 -22.44
C GLN A 119 11.98 -7.80 -23.50
N VAL A 120 10.72 -7.69 -23.08
CA VAL A 120 9.58 -7.92 -23.96
C VAL A 120 9.55 -6.78 -24.98
N ASN A 121 9.85 -7.09 -26.24
CA ASN A 121 9.80 -6.11 -27.32
C ASN A 121 8.40 -5.48 -27.40
N PRO A 122 8.24 -4.15 -27.20
CA PRO A 122 6.94 -3.49 -27.26
C PRO A 122 6.27 -3.60 -28.64
N SER A 123 7.06 -3.86 -29.68
CA SER A 123 6.65 -4.01 -31.07
C SER A 123 6.08 -5.39 -31.43
N ARG A 124 6.21 -6.40 -30.55
CA ARG A 124 5.36 -7.58 -30.64
C ARG A 124 4.00 -7.19 -30.08
N SER A 125 3.14 -6.72 -30.98
CA SER A 125 1.70 -6.61 -30.79
C SER A 125 1.17 -7.89 -30.15
N HIS A 126 1.09 -7.89 -28.82
CA HIS A 126 0.16 -8.72 -28.10
C HIS A 126 -1.23 -8.21 -28.48
N VAL A 127 -1.76 -8.78 -29.55
CA VAL A 127 -3.19 -8.83 -29.84
C VAL A 127 -3.85 -9.35 -28.56
N GLY A 128 -4.35 -8.41 -27.73
CA GLY A 128 -4.91 -8.64 -26.39
C GLY A 128 -3.91 -8.40 -25.24
N SER A 129 -3.82 -7.17 -24.72
CA SER A 129 -3.01 -6.85 -23.53
C SER A 129 -3.39 -7.74 -22.34
N ARG A 130 -2.42 -8.50 -21.83
CA ARG A 130 -2.54 -9.45 -20.71
C ARG A 130 -2.15 -8.84 -19.35
N PHE A 131 -1.57 -7.64 -19.35
CA PHE A 131 -1.10 -6.95 -18.14
C PHE A 131 -2.19 -6.01 -17.60
N LYS A 132 -2.41 -6.03 -16.29
CA LYS A 132 -3.36 -5.12 -15.62
C LYS A 132 -2.67 -4.07 -14.77
N ALA A 133 -1.48 -4.40 -14.28
CA ALA A 133 -0.64 -3.51 -13.50
C ALA A 133 0.82 -3.62 -13.98
N VAL A 134 1.55 -2.52 -13.86
CA VAL A 134 2.99 -2.42 -14.10
C VAL A 134 3.60 -1.69 -12.92
N ALA A 135 4.70 -2.22 -12.38
CA ALA A 135 5.47 -1.50 -11.37
C ALA A 135 6.59 -0.70 -12.04
N VAL A 136 6.87 0.49 -11.50
CA VAL A 136 7.97 1.35 -11.90
C VAL A 136 8.82 1.74 -10.69
N ASP A 137 10.11 1.91 -10.95
CA ASP A 137 11.07 2.48 -10.02
C ASP A 137 12.20 3.13 -10.83
N CYS A 138 12.68 4.27 -10.35
CA CYS A 138 13.78 5.02 -10.94
C CYS A 138 14.93 5.16 -9.94
N GLU A 139 16.18 5.00 -10.41
CA GLU A 139 17.32 5.59 -9.71
C GLU A 139 17.47 7.05 -10.13
N MET A 140 17.80 7.91 -9.16
CA MET A 140 18.05 9.33 -9.39
C MET A 140 19.47 9.74 -9.02
N VAL A 141 20.05 10.63 -9.82
CA VAL A 141 21.30 11.34 -9.53
C VAL A 141 21.01 12.81 -9.26
N GLY A 142 21.93 13.48 -8.56
CA GLY A 142 21.89 14.91 -8.27
C GLY A 142 22.46 15.75 -9.40
N GLY A 143 21.73 16.80 -9.77
CA GLY A 143 22.19 17.91 -10.61
C GLY A 143 22.11 19.24 -9.88
N GLY A 144 22.41 20.32 -10.61
CA GLY A 144 22.47 21.67 -10.03
C GLY A 144 23.75 21.91 -9.23
N ALA A 145 23.97 23.16 -8.81
CA ALA A 145 25.22 23.57 -8.16
C ALA A 145 25.52 22.82 -6.85
N ASP A 146 24.49 22.29 -6.18
CA ASP A 146 24.57 21.63 -4.87
C ASP A 146 24.08 20.17 -4.89
N GLY A 147 23.77 19.59 -6.07
CA GLY A 147 23.28 18.21 -6.18
C GLY A 147 21.82 18.01 -5.75
N SER A 148 21.09 19.09 -5.45
CA SER A 148 19.71 19.02 -4.95
C SER A 148 18.66 18.69 -6.01
N LEU A 149 18.98 18.85 -7.30
CA LEU A 149 18.06 18.53 -8.39
C LEU A 149 18.05 17.03 -8.66
N ASP A 150 16.97 16.34 -8.32
CA ASP A 150 16.77 14.94 -8.68
C ASP A 150 16.59 14.78 -10.20
N GLN A 151 17.43 13.96 -10.83
CA GLN A 151 17.34 13.62 -12.25
C GLN A 151 17.31 12.11 -12.42
N CYS A 152 16.42 11.61 -13.29
CA CYS A 152 16.37 10.17 -13.59
C CYS A 152 17.68 9.73 -14.25
N ALA A 153 18.27 8.65 -13.73
CA ALA A 153 19.49 8.05 -14.24
C ALA A 153 19.31 6.59 -14.65
N SER A 154 18.31 5.91 -14.10
CA SER A 154 17.89 4.57 -14.53
C SER A 154 16.41 4.38 -14.27
N VAL A 155 15.75 3.56 -15.07
CA VAL A 155 14.34 3.22 -14.87
C VAL A 155 14.13 1.73 -15.11
N CYS A 156 13.30 1.10 -14.27
CA CYS A 156 12.82 -0.26 -14.47
C CYS A 156 11.30 -0.30 -14.46
N LEU A 157 10.72 -1.09 -15.38
CA LEU A 157 9.31 -1.46 -15.39
C LEU A 157 9.20 -2.98 -15.41
N VAL A 158 8.34 -3.53 -14.54
CA VAL A 158 8.03 -4.97 -14.50
C VAL A 158 6.53 -5.23 -14.57
N ASP A 159 6.16 -6.36 -15.16
CA ASP A 159 4.78 -6.84 -15.16
C ASP A 159 4.42 -7.54 -13.83
N GLU A 160 3.19 -8.04 -13.74
CA GLU A 160 2.71 -8.75 -12.55
C GLU A 160 3.38 -10.12 -12.33
N ASP A 161 4.01 -10.68 -13.37
CA ASP A 161 4.73 -11.94 -13.36
C ASP A 161 6.24 -11.73 -13.09
N GLU A 162 6.64 -10.51 -12.72
CA GLU A 162 8.00 -10.09 -12.40
C GLU A 162 8.94 -10.07 -13.62
N ASN A 163 8.40 -10.12 -14.85
CA ASN A 163 9.21 -9.98 -16.06
C ASN A 163 9.52 -8.51 -16.32
N VAL A 164 10.76 -8.24 -16.74
CA VAL A 164 11.20 -6.90 -17.14
C VAL A 164 10.56 -6.51 -18.47
N ILE A 165 9.77 -5.43 -18.44
CA ILE A 165 9.20 -4.79 -19.62
C ILE A 165 10.21 -3.79 -20.19
N LEU A 166 10.79 -2.97 -19.32
CA LEU A 166 11.81 -1.98 -19.67
C LEU A 166 12.85 -1.91 -18.55
N PHE A 167 14.12 -1.93 -18.94
CA PHE A 167 15.22 -1.52 -18.07
C PHE A 167 16.23 -0.75 -18.92
N THR A 168 16.51 0.50 -18.56
CA THR A 168 17.48 1.32 -19.27
C THR A 168 18.10 2.35 -18.34
N HIS A 169 19.37 2.66 -18.59
CA HIS A 169 19.98 3.89 -18.09
C HIS A 169 19.43 5.08 -18.87
N VAL A 170 19.38 6.23 -18.20
CA VAL A 170 18.85 7.48 -18.73
C VAL A 170 19.97 8.51 -18.75
N GLN A 171 20.13 9.21 -19.86
CA GLN A 171 21.00 10.36 -19.96
C GLN A 171 20.35 11.54 -19.22
N PRO A 172 20.91 12.00 -18.09
CA PRO A 172 20.31 13.10 -17.33
C PRO A 172 20.31 14.40 -18.14
N PRO A 173 19.24 15.23 -18.08
CA PRO A 173 19.11 16.42 -18.90
C PRO A 173 20.07 17.56 -18.53
N HIS A 174 20.59 17.57 -17.30
CA HIS A 174 21.59 18.52 -16.82
C HIS A 174 22.83 17.78 -16.30
N PRO A 175 24.00 18.44 -16.27
CA PRO A 175 25.22 17.85 -15.72
C PRO A 175 25.01 17.24 -14.33
N VAL A 176 25.51 16.01 -14.15
CA VAL A 176 25.47 15.31 -12.88
C VAL A 176 26.54 15.88 -11.97
N THR A 177 26.15 16.37 -10.80
CA THR A 177 27.06 16.88 -9.77
C THR A 177 27.20 15.90 -8.60
N ASP A 178 26.26 14.99 -8.43
CA ASP A 178 26.33 13.91 -7.45
C ASP A 178 25.68 12.62 -8.00
N TYR A 179 26.47 11.57 -8.21
CA TYR A 179 25.95 10.27 -8.68
C TYR A 179 25.21 9.49 -7.60
N ARG A 180 25.32 9.90 -6.33
CA ARG A 180 24.78 9.18 -5.17
C ARG A 180 25.24 7.71 -5.15
N HIS A 181 26.50 7.48 -5.52
CA HIS A 181 27.05 6.15 -5.81
C HIS A 181 26.87 5.16 -4.66
N GLU A 182 26.90 5.61 -3.39
CA GLU A 182 26.67 4.74 -2.24
C GLU A 182 25.26 4.17 -2.18
N VAL A 183 24.29 4.84 -2.82
CA VAL A 183 22.90 4.40 -2.94
C VAL A 183 22.67 3.73 -4.29
N THR A 184 22.90 4.44 -5.40
CA THR A 184 22.51 4.00 -6.75
C THR A 184 23.52 3.04 -7.37
N GLY A 185 24.77 3.12 -6.94
CA GLY A 185 25.89 2.43 -7.56
C GLY A 185 26.32 2.89 -8.93
N LEU A 186 25.69 3.93 -9.48
CA LEU A 186 25.92 4.43 -10.84
C LEU A 186 27.20 5.24 -10.94
N THR A 187 27.81 5.19 -12.12
CA THR A 187 28.99 5.96 -12.51
C THR A 187 28.74 6.73 -13.80
N GLU A 188 29.65 7.64 -14.14
CA GLU A 188 29.60 8.39 -15.41
C GLU A 188 29.58 7.45 -16.63
N VAL A 189 30.30 6.33 -16.55
CA VAL A 189 30.39 5.35 -17.63
C VAL A 189 29.06 4.68 -17.89
N ASP A 190 28.28 4.40 -16.85
CA ASP A 190 26.96 3.76 -16.97
C ASP A 190 25.94 4.66 -17.69
N LEU A 191 26.05 5.98 -17.51
CA LEU A 191 25.10 6.95 -18.05
C LEU A 191 25.48 7.50 -19.43
N LYS A 192 26.72 7.30 -19.87
CA LYS A 192 27.27 7.90 -21.10
C LYS A 192 26.46 7.54 -22.35
N ASP A 193 26.04 6.27 -22.45
CA ASP A 193 25.26 5.74 -23.57
C ASP A 193 23.78 5.54 -23.20
N GLY A 194 23.32 6.25 -22.15
CA GLY A 194 21.95 6.20 -21.67
C GLY A 194 20.96 6.77 -22.68
N MET A 195 19.71 6.29 -22.60
CA MET A 195 18.64 6.78 -23.44
C MET A 195 18.22 8.20 -23.02
N THR A 196 17.80 9.05 -23.96
CA THR A 196 17.33 10.40 -23.59
C THR A 196 16.09 10.31 -22.71
N LEU A 197 15.94 11.24 -21.76
CA LEU A 197 14.75 11.29 -20.90
C LEU A 197 13.44 11.35 -21.71
N GLN A 198 13.47 12.02 -22.86
CA GLN A 198 12.31 12.09 -23.75
C GLN A 198 11.93 10.72 -24.31
N ASP A 199 12.88 9.98 -24.88
CA ASP A 199 12.63 8.66 -25.46
C ASP A 199 12.17 7.65 -24.38
N VAL A 200 12.77 7.74 -23.18
CA VAL A 200 12.36 6.93 -22.02
C VAL A 200 10.92 7.23 -21.65
N ARG A 201 10.56 8.51 -21.50
CA ARG A 201 9.19 8.93 -21.16
C ARG A 201 8.19 8.46 -22.21
N GLU A 202 8.52 8.58 -23.49
CA GLU A 202 7.66 8.11 -24.60
C GLU A 202 7.45 6.59 -24.54
N LYS A 203 8.50 5.80 -24.26
CA LYS A 203 8.40 4.35 -24.07
C LYS A 203 7.54 3.99 -22.86
N VAL A 204 7.75 4.65 -21.72
CA VAL A 204 6.96 4.43 -20.50
C VAL A 204 5.48 4.74 -20.76
N LEU A 205 5.16 5.87 -21.40
CA LEU A 205 3.78 6.21 -21.77
C LEU A 205 3.17 5.20 -22.74
N ALA A 206 3.93 4.74 -23.74
CA ALA A 206 3.46 3.74 -24.68
C ALA A 206 3.08 2.42 -23.96
N ILE A 207 3.89 2.00 -22.98
CA ILE A 207 3.60 0.83 -22.13
C ILE A 207 2.33 1.07 -21.29
N LEU A 208 2.24 2.20 -20.59
CA LEU A 208 1.14 2.47 -19.64
C LEU A 208 -0.21 2.76 -20.32
N CYS A 209 -0.20 3.26 -21.54
CA CYS A 209 -1.41 3.59 -22.31
C CYS A 209 -1.77 2.50 -23.33
N GLY A 210 -0.98 1.43 -23.45
CA GLY A 210 -1.24 0.34 -24.41
C GLY A 210 -1.32 0.79 -25.87
N GLY A 211 -0.72 1.94 -26.22
CA GLY A 211 -0.83 2.56 -27.54
C GLY A 211 -2.19 3.21 -27.86
N HIS A 212 -3.13 3.29 -26.90
CA HIS A 212 -4.46 3.87 -27.08
C HIS A 212 -4.53 5.32 -26.58
N ASN A 213 -4.96 6.24 -27.46
CA ASN A 213 -5.08 7.67 -27.15
C ASN A 213 -6.42 8.06 -26.49
N ASP A 214 -7.41 7.16 -26.49
CA ASP A 214 -8.76 7.39 -25.96
C ASP A 214 -8.92 7.04 -24.47
N GLY A 215 -7.88 6.50 -23.85
CA GLY A 215 -7.87 6.11 -22.43
C GLY A 215 -8.42 4.71 -22.14
N ALA A 216 -8.88 3.96 -23.15
CA ALA A 216 -9.21 2.55 -22.98
C ALA A 216 -7.92 1.72 -22.81
N GLY A 217 -7.91 0.79 -21.86
CA GLY A 217 -6.78 -0.14 -21.69
C GLY A 217 -5.56 0.40 -20.93
N ARG A 218 -5.70 1.51 -20.18
CA ARG A 218 -4.63 2.01 -19.30
C ARG A 218 -4.32 1.04 -18.16
N LEU A 219 -3.03 0.88 -17.87
CA LEU A 219 -2.53 -0.02 -16.82
C LEU A 219 -2.56 0.66 -15.45
N LEU A 220 -2.69 -0.12 -14.38
CA LEU A 220 -2.41 0.38 -13.03
C LEU A 220 -0.90 0.59 -12.87
N LEU A 221 -0.49 1.76 -12.37
CA LEU A 221 0.91 2.07 -12.11
C LEU A 221 1.21 1.84 -10.63
N VAL A 222 2.04 0.85 -10.33
CA VAL A 222 2.46 0.44 -8.99
C VAL A 222 3.85 1.00 -8.70
N GLY A 223 4.11 1.39 -7.45
CA GLY A 223 5.47 1.76 -7.02
C GLY A 223 5.52 2.17 -5.55
N HIS A 224 6.62 2.80 -5.15
CA HIS A 224 6.83 3.28 -3.80
C HIS A 224 7.21 4.76 -3.79
N ASP A 225 6.32 5.60 -3.25
CA ASP A 225 6.43 7.06 -3.31
C ASP A 225 6.62 7.60 -4.73
N LEU A 226 5.73 7.13 -5.62
CA LEU A 226 5.70 7.41 -7.06
C LEU A 226 5.84 8.89 -7.44
N LYS A 227 5.61 9.83 -6.51
CA LYS A 227 5.79 11.26 -6.79
C LYS A 227 7.22 11.54 -7.27
N HIS A 228 8.23 10.89 -6.71
CA HIS A 228 9.62 11.09 -7.09
C HIS A 228 9.90 10.57 -8.51
N ASP A 229 9.47 9.34 -8.82
CA ASP A 229 9.62 8.73 -10.15
C ASP A 229 8.91 9.54 -11.23
N MET A 230 7.67 9.94 -10.96
CA MET A 230 6.84 10.70 -11.90
C MET A 230 7.46 12.08 -12.19
N ASN A 231 8.01 12.74 -11.16
CA ASN A 231 8.68 14.02 -11.33
C ASN A 231 9.96 13.88 -12.15
N CYS A 232 10.82 12.89 -11.85
CA CYS A 232 12.09 12.72 -12.56
C CYS A 232 11.89 12.26 -14.01
N LEU A 233 10.82 11.51 -14.30
CA LEU A 233 10.40 11.13 -15.65
C LEU A 233 9.61 12.23 -16.38
N THR A 234 9.28 13.35 -15.70
CA THR A 234 8.37 14.40 -16.22
C THR A 234 7.04 13.84 -16.72
N LEU A 235 6.51 12.86 -15.99
CA LEU A 235 5.33 12.08 -16.34
C LEU A 235 4.11 12.57 -15.56
N GLN A 236 2.95 12.61 -16.21
CA GLN A 236 1.66 12.81 -15.56
C GLN A 236 0.78 11.59 -15.84
N TYR A 237 0.18 11.02 -14.78
CA TYR A 237 -0.69 9.86 -14.89
C TYR A 237 -1.90 10.00 -13.98
N PRO A 238 -3.10 9.51 -14.38
CA PRO A 238 -4.31 9.68 -13.59
C PRO A 238 -4.17 9.09 -12.19
N SER A 239 -4.47 9.89 -11.16
CA SER A 239 -4.29 9.52 -9.76
C SER A 239 -5.05 8.26 -9.36
N HIS A 240 -6.23 8.01 -9.94
CA HIS A 240 -7.04 6.82 -9.67
C HIS A 240 -6.42 5.51 -10.20
N LEU A 241 -5.45 5.59 -11.12
CA LEU A 241 -4.69 4.44 -11.63
C LEU A 241 -3.38 4.19 -10.86
N LEU A 242 -3.01 5.08 -9.93
CA LEU A 242 -1.81 4.93 -9.12
C LEU A 242 -2.04 3.95 -7.96
N ARG A 243 -1.05 3.12 -7.69
CA ARG A 243 -0.98 2.15 -6.60
C ARG A 243 0.34 2.37 -5.86
N ASP A 244 0.41 3.49 -5.15
CA ASP A 244 1.56 3.94 -4.39
C ASP A 244 1.57 3.28 -2.99
N THR A 245 2.53 2.38 -2.76
CA THR A 245 2.68 1.65 -1.49
C THR A 245 3.06 2.55 -0.32
N ALA A 246 3.65 3.73 -0.55
CA ALA A 246 3.98 4.71 0.50
C ALA A 246 2.76 5.52 0.95
N LYS A 247 1.76 5.68 0.07
CA LYS A 247 0.52 6.45 0.32
C LYS A 247 -0.69 5.59 0.65
N TYR A 248 -0.60 4.26 0.49
CA TYR A 248 -1.70 3.36 0.79
C TYR A 248 -1.92 3.22 2.30
N VAL A 249 -2.98 3.84 2.82
CA VAL A 249 -3.30 3.94 4.26
C VAL A 249 -3.09 2.63 5.05
N PRO A 250 -3.52 1.45 4.57
CA PRO A 250 -3.27 0.20 5.27
C PRO A 250 -1.79 -0.15 5.51
N LEU A 251 -0.87 0.31 4.66
CA LEU A 251 0.58 0.08 4.77
C LEU A 251 1.32 1.16 5.55
N MET A 252 0.67 2.29 5.88
CA MET A 252 1.30 3.39 6.60
C MET A 252 1.49 3.07 8.09
N LYS A 253 2.36 3.85 8.75
CA LYS A 253 2.49 3.86 10.21
C LYS A 253 1.18 4.22 10.88
N THR A 254 1.08 3.98 12.18
CA THR A 254 -0.12 4.32 12.98
C THR A 254 -0.43 5.82 12.99
N ASN A 255 0.60 6.66 12.83
CA ASN A 255 0.49 8.12 12.68
C ASN A 255 0.27 8.59 11.22
N LEU A 256 0.03 7.68 10.27
CA LEU A 256 -0.11 7.97 8.84
C LEU A 256 1.14 8.58 8.17
N VAL A 257 2.33 8.34 8.72
CA VAL A 257 3.58 8.57 8.00
C VAL A 257 3.91 7.33 7.18
N SER A 258 4.52 7.52 6.00
CA SER A 258 4.96 6.42 5.15
C SER A 258 5.95 5.50 5.88
N GLN A 259 5.89 4.22 5.51
CA GLN A 259 6.93 3.24 5.84
C GLN A 259 7.89 3.14 4.66
N SER A 260 9.17 2.84 4.90
CA SER A 260 10.09 2.56 3.80
C SER A 260 9.75 1.23 3.12
N LEU A 261 10.04 1.12 1.83
CA LEU A 261 9.89 -0.14 1.09
C LEU A 261 10.63 -1.29 1.78
N ARG A 262 11.83 -1.04 2.30
CA ARG A 262 12.63 -1.99 3.09
C ARG A 262 11.90 -2.51 4.33
N TYR A 263 11.17 -1.65 5.04
CA TYR A 263 10.36 -2.07 6.18
C TYR A 263 9.16 -2.91 5.72
N LEU A 264 8.46 -2.46 4.66
CA LEU A 264 7.26 -3.12 4.16
C LEU A 264 7.56 -4.53 3.63
N THR A 265 8.61 -4.67 2.82
CA THR A 265 9.06 -5.97 2.29
C THR A 265 9.42 -6.94 3.42
N LYS A 266 10.23 -6.50 4.38
CA LYS A 266 10.58 -7.33 5.54
C LYS A 266 9.36 -7.75 6.34
N SER A 267 8.44 -6.82 6.59
CA SER A 267 7.32 -7.03 7.53
C SER A 267 6.14 -7.78 6.91
N TYR A 268 5.95 -7.70 5.59
CA TYR A 268 4.78 -8.26 4.91
C TYR A 268 5.12 -9.30 3.84
N LEU A 269 6.36 -9.33 3.34
CA LEU A 269 6.83 -10.30 2.33
C LEU A 269 7.84 -11.30 2.88
N GLY A 270 8.58 -10.97 3.94
CA GLY A 270 9.49 -11.88 4.65
C GLY A 270 10.96 -11.78 4.24
N TYR A 271 11.31 -10.96 3.25
CA TYR A 271 12.70 -10.78 2.81
C TYR A 271 13.17 -9.33 2.98
N LYS A 272 14.50 -9.15 2.98
CA LYS A 272 15.14 -7.83 2.98
C LYS A 272 15.52 -7.48 1.55
N ILE A 273 15.46 -6.18 1.25
CA ILE A 273 15.95 -5.58 0.01
C ILE A 273 17.00 -4.51 0.33
N GLN A 274 17.64 -3.96 -0.69
CA GLN A 274 18.61 -2.86 -0.59
C GLN A 274 19.74 -3.23 0.38
N CYS A 275 20.17 -4.50 0.31
CA CYS A 275 21.26 -5.06 1.10
C CYS A 275 22.59 -4.78 0.37
N GLY A 276 22.87 -3.50 0.14
CA GLY A 276 23.92 -3.00 -0.73
C GLY A 276 23.46 -1.71 -1.42
N LYS A 277 23.86 -1.55 -2.67
CA LYS A 277 23.30 -0.53 -3.58
C LYS A 277 21.85 -0.88 -3.91
N HIS A 278 21.07 0.13 -4.25
CA HIS A 278 19.71 -0.02 -4.72
C HIS A 278 19.73 -0.49 -6.17
N GLU A 279 18.84 -1.42 -6.50
CA GLU A 279 18.62 -1.89 -7.86
C GLU A 279 17.14 -1.69 -8.20
N PRO A 280 16.81 -0.91 -9.25
CA PRO A 280 15.42 -0.60 -9.60
C PRO A 280 14.53 -1.82 -9.78
N TYR A 281 15.09 -2.93 -10.27
CA TYR A 281 14.34 -4.17 -10.44
C TYR A 281 13.93 -4.79 -9.10
N GLU A 282 14.81 -4.79 -8.10
CA GLU A 282 14.51 -5.31 -6.77
C GLU A 282 13.35 -4.52 -6.14
N ASP A 283 13.38 -3.20 -6.28
CA ASP A 283 12.39 -2.28 -5.73
C ASP A 283 11.06 -2.35 -6.50
N CYS A 284 11.09 -2.43 -7.84
CA CYS A 284 9.94 -2.69 -8.70
C CYS A 284 9.19 -3.97 -8.32
N VAL A 285 9.91 -5.09 -8.29
CA VAL A 285 9.32 -6.40 -7.96
C VAL A 285 8.77 -6.38 -6.54
N SER A 286 9.46 -5.71 -5.61
CA SER A 286 9.01 -5.60 -4.23
C SER A 286 7.74 -4.77 -4.07
N ALA A 287 7.62 -3.65 -4.76
CA ALA A 287 6.40 -2.86 -4.81
C ALA A 287 5.25 -3.65 -5.46
N MET A 288 5.52 -4.36 -6.56
CA MET A 288 4.54 -5.23 -7.23
C MET A 288 4.03 -6.35 -6.31
N ARG A 289 4.92 -7.02 -5.58
CA ARG A 289 4.55 -8.08 -4.62
C ARG A 289 3.74 -7.54 -3.45
N LEU A 290 4.05 -6.35 -2.94
CA LEU A 290 3.22 -5.68 -1.93
C LEU A 290 1.83 -5.36 -2.49
N TYR A 291 1.77 -4.81 -3.72
CA TYR A 291 0.50 -4.55 -4.41
C TYR A 291 -0.35 -5.81 -4.52
N LYS A 292 0.20 -6.89 -5.08
CA LYS A 292 -0.48 -8.19 -5.20
C LYS A 292 -0.96 -8.68 -3.83
N ARG A 293 -0.14 -8.57 -2.77
CA ARG A 293 -0.55 -8.95 -1.41
C ARG A 293 -1.76 -8.19 -0.90
N MET A 294 -1.81 -6.88 -1.12
CA MET A 294 -2.94 -6.04 -0.67
C MET A 294 -4.17 -6.26 -1.56
N ARG A 295 -3.97 -6.45 -2.87
CA ARG A 295 -5.03 -6.78 -3.83
C ARG A 295 -5.69 -8.12 -3.51
N ASP A 296 -4.90 -9.10 -3.08
CA ASP A 296 -5.40 -10.45 -2.86
C ASP A 296 -6.10 -10.61 -1.50
N GLN A 297 -6.21 -9.55 -0.69
CA GLN A 297 -6.96 -9.56 0.56
C GLN A 297 -8.45 -9.83 0.35
N GLU A 298 -9.01 -10.72 1.15
CA GLU A 298 -10.43 -11.07 1.11
C GLU A 298 -11.22 -10.17 2.06
N HIS A 299 -11.85 -9.14 1.49
CA HIS A 299 -12.86 -8.36 2.18
C HIS A 299 -14.25 -8.90 1.79
N GLY A 300 -15.18 -9.00 2.75
CA GLY A 300 -16.55 -9.40 2.47
C GLY A 300 -17.18 -8.49 1.39
N LEU A 301 -17.97 -9.07 0.49
CA LEU A 301 -18.63 -8.36 -0.61
C LEU A 301 -19.59 -7.28 -0.07
N SER A 302 -19.07 -6.10 0.22
CA SER A 302 -19.87 -4.90 0.42
C SER A 302 -19.74 -4.05 -0.82
N GLY A 303 -20.64 -4.25 -1.77
CA GLY A 303 -20.74 -3.50 -3.02
C GLY A 303 -21.20 -2.04 -2.82
N LYS A 304 -20.49 -1.27 -1.99
CA LYS A 304 -20.70 0.16 -1.91
C LYS A 304 -19.53 0.90 -2.53
N ALA A 305 -19.82 1.46 -3.68
CA ALA A 305 -19.02 2.46 -4.36
C ALA A 305 -18.84 3.70 -3.48
N GLU A 306 -17.76 4.40 -3.79
CA GLU A 306 -17.36 5.71 -3.29
C GLU A 306 -18.56 6.67 -3.17
N GLY A 307 -18.59 7.43 -2.08
CA GLY A 307 -19.63 8.43 -1.79
C GLY A 307 -19.31 9.22 -0.53
N ASN A 308 -20.05 10.30 -0.27
CA ASN A 308 -19.81 11.23 0.85
C ASN A 308 -20.00 10.62 2.25
N GLY A 309 -20.29 9.31 2.36
CA GLY A 309 -20.36 8.55 3.61
C GLY A 309 -21.31 9.20 4.61
N LEU A 310 -20.85 9.32 5.86
CA LEU A 310 -21.60 9.98 6.92
C LEU A 310 -21.60 11.51 6.80
N ASN A 311 -20.73 12.11 5.98
CA ASN A 311 -20.60 13.57 5.87
C ASN A 311 -21.78 14.23 5.16
N SER A 312 -22.60 13.46 4.43
CA SER A 312 -23.84 13.97 3.81
C SER A 312 -25.02 14.09 4.78
N TRP A 313 -24.87 13.66 6.04
CA TRP A 313 -25.96 13.59 7.02
C TRP A 313 -25.84 14.69 8.07
N LYS A 314 -26.98 15.19 8.56
CA LYS A 314 -26.99 16.13 9.69
C LYS A 314 -26.59 15.41 10.97
N GLN A 315 -25.84 16.10 11.82
CA GLN A 315 -25.38 15.59 13.12
C GLN A 315 -26.53 15.01 13.97
N SER A 316 -27.65 15.74 14.04
CA SER A 316 -28.86 15.34 14.79
C SER A 316 -29.48 14.03 14.33
N ASP A 317 -29.31 13.67 13.05
CA ASP A 317 -29.89 12.46 12.48
C ASP A 317 -28.96 11.26 12.77
N LEU A 318 -27.65 11.48 12.66
CA LEU A 318 -26.62 10.49 12.99
C LEU A 318 -26.62 10.11 14.48
N GLU A 319 -26.93 11.04 15.38
CA GLU A 319 -27.00 10.78 16.83
C GLU A 319 -28.17 9.87 17.20
N LYS A 320 -29.25 9.87 16.41
CA LYS A 320 -30.42 9.01 16.57
C LYS A 320 -30.21 7.60 16.03
N MET A 321 -29.26 7.41 15.09
CA MET A 321 -28.95 6.09 14.52
C MET A 321 -28.36 5.16 15.57
N LYS A 322 -28.47 3.84 15.34
CA LYS A 322 -27.71 2.85 16.11
C LYS A 322 -26.24 2.82 15.65
N PRO A 323 -25.29 2.43 16.52
CA PRO A 323 -23.88 2.30 16.12
C PRO A 323 -23.65 1.38 14.90
N GLU A 324 -24.45 0.33 14.75
CA GLU A 324 -24.40 -0.59 13.60
C GLU A 324 -24.84 0.09 12.30
N GLU A 325 -25.83 0.97 12.38
CA GLU A 325 -26.29 1.77 11.24
C GLU A 325 -25.26 2.81 10.83
N LEU A 326 -24.61 3.47 11.80
CA LEU A 326 -23.48 4.37 11.53
C LEU A 326 -22.35 3.64 10.79
N TYR A 327 -22.02 2.43 11.21
CA TYR A 327 -21.01 1.61 10.53
C TYR A 327 -21.45 1.22 9.12
N LYS A 328 -22.71 0.77 8.93
CA LYS A 328 -23.26 0.39 7.63
C LYS A 328 -23.30 1.55 6.61
N ASN A 329 -23.37 2.79 7.10
CA ASN A 329 -23.39 4.01 6.30
C ASN A 329 -22.02 4.69 6.20
N SER A 330 -21.00 4.19 6.89
CA SER A 330 -19.64 4.68 6.76
C SER A 330 -18.98 4.11 5.48
N THR A 331 -18.10 4.90 4.88
CA THR A 331 -17.36 4.57 3.66
C THR A 331 -15.87 4.69 3.91
N SER A 332 -15.07 3.93 3.16
CA SER A 332 -13.60 3.97 3.25
C SER A 332 -13.06 5.33 2.80
N GLU A 333 -12.01 5.81 3.46
CA GLU A 333 -11.26 7.02 3.06
C GLU A 333 -10.28 6.77 1.91
N TYR A 334 -10.04 5.50 1.58
CA TYR A 334 -9.15 5.08 0.51
C TYR A 334 -9.78 4.00 -0.36
N ARG A 335 -9.34 3.94 -1.63
CA ARG A 335 -9.68 2.86 -2.54
C ARG A 335 -8.90 1.60 -2.18
N CYS A 336 -9.58 0.58 -1.69
CA CYS A 336 -8.96 -0.71 -1.37
C CYS A 336 -8.50 -1.42 -2.65
N TRP A 337 -7.26 -1.89 -2.68
CA TRP A 337 -6.71 -2.56 -3.87
C TRP A 337 -7.36 -3.92 -4.16
N CYS A 338 -8.08 -4.51 -3.20
CA CYS A 338 -8.86 -5.72 -3.47
C CYS A 338 -9.98 -5.51 -4.51
N LEU A 339 -10.39 -4.26 -4.72
CA LEU A 339 -11.39 -3.87 -5.71
C LEU A 339 -10.83 -3.90 -7.14
N ASP A 340 -9.51 -3.95 -7.30
CA ASP A 340 -8.89 -4.09 -8.62
C ASP A 340 -9.07 -5.50 -9.20
N ARG A 341 -9.47 -6.48 -8.37
CA ARG A 341 -9.90 -7.80 -8.84
C ARG A 341 -11.27 -7.76 -9.51
N LEU A 342 -12.13 -6.81 -9.12
CA LEU A 342 -13.54 -6.74 -9.50
C LEU A 342 -13.81 -5.83 -10.70
N SER A 343 -12.86 -4.99 -11.11
CA SER A 343 -12.93 -4.19 -12.35
C SER A 343 -12.86 -5.03 -13.63
N HIS A 344 -13.37 -6.28 -13.59
CA HIS A 344 -13.08 -7.37 -14.51
C HIS A 344 -14.30 -8.26 -14.82
N SER A 345 -15.51 -7.73 -14.71
CA SER A 345 -16.72 -8.35 -15.29
C SER A 345 -17.37 -7.40 -16.28
#